data_AF-A0AAE1F158-F1
#
_entry.id   AF-A0AAE1F158-F1
#
_cell.length_a   1.000
_cell.length_b   1.000
_cell.length_c   1.000
_cell.angle_alpha   90.00
_cell.angle_beta   90.00
_cell.angle_gamma   90.00
#
_symmetry.space_group_name_H-M   'P 1'
#
loop_
_entity.id
_entity.type
_entity.pdbx_description
1 polymer ?
#
loop_
_entity_poly.entity_id
_entity_poly.type
_entity_poly.pdbx_seq_one_letter_code
_entity_poly.pdbx_strand_id
1 'polypeptide(L)'
;MATTVTVNTTPNLAIGVGGSGRGRQREVLTLTQLCSGLPIDPMPPAPSQELDPNLPHAPVRSHNLSRPQQELALTNALRYFPESCHRELAPEFARELHLYGHIYMYRFIPNINMRAYPVEEYPCVSKSAAAVMHMIMNNLDPRVAQFPHELVTYGGNGQVFSNWAQFWLVLHYLSTMSEQQTLVLYSGHPLGLFPSHSLAPRLIITNGMVIPNYSTKDMYDDMFALGVTMYGQMTAGSYCYIGPQGIVHGTTVSTIHLATVRSFKK
;
A
#
# COMPACT_ATOMS: atom_id res chain seq x y z
N MET A 1 12.66 -14.85 24.27
CA MET A 1 11.67 -15.95 24.19
C MET A 1 10.80 -15.67 22.97
N ALA A 2 11.07 -16.35 21.87
CA ALA A 2 10.33 -16.20 20.62
C ALA A 2 9.12 -17.12 20.69
N THR A 3 7.91 -16.54 20.66
CA THR A 3 6.67 -17.30 20.64
C THR A 3 6.31 -17.60 19.19
N THR A 4 6.58 -18.84 18.78
CA THR A 4 6.14 -19.43 17.52
C THR A 4 4.61 -19.46 17.44
N VAL A 5 4.03 -18.87 16.41
CA VAL A 5 2.58 -18.96 16.13
C VAL A 5 2.31 -20.29 15.44
N THR A 6 1.65 -21.22 16.13
CA THR A 6 1.14 -22.47 15.58
C THR A 6 -0.20 -22.24 14.88
N VAL A 7 -0.27 -22.56 13.58
CA VAL A 7 -1.50 -22.54 12.79
C VAL A 7 -2.26 -23.85 13.03
N ASN A 8 -3.45 -23.76 13.62
CA ASN A 8 -4.36 -24.90 13.79
C ASN A 8 -5.12 -25.15 12.48
N THR A 9 -4.83 -26.27 11.83
CA THR A 9 -5.62 -26.81 10.72
C THR A 9 -6.74 -27.70 11.26
N THR A 10 -8.00 -27.40 10.92
CA THR A 10 -9.09 -28.38 10.98
C THR A 10 -9.62 -28.64 9.56
N PRO A 11 -9.81 -29.91 9.14
CA PRO A 11 -10.28 -30.24 7.81
C PRO A 11 -11.80 -30.45 7.83
N ASN A 12 -12.48 -29.94 6.81
CA ASN A 12 -13.59 -30.59 6.10
C ASN A 12 -14.35 -29.55 5.29
N LEU A 13 -14.36 -29.68 3.96
CA LEU A 13 -15.59 -29.52 3.19
C LEU A 13 -15.46 -30.24 1.84
N ALA A 14 -16.56 -30.86 1.45
CA ALA A 14 -16.67 -31.90 0.43
C ALA A 14 -16.39 -31.44 -1.02
N ILE A 15 -15.86 -32.37 -1.81
CA ILE A 15 -15.60 -32.25 -3.24
C ILE A 15 -16.93 -32.44 -4.01
N GLY A 16 -17.41 -31.39 -4.66
CA GLY A 16 -18.48 -31.44 -5.66
C GLY A 16 -17.89 -31.28 -7.07
N VAL A 17 -18.13 -32.27 -7.93
CA VAL A 17 -17.64 -32.33 -9.32
C VAL A 17 -18.66 -31.70 -10.28
N GLY A 18 -18.17 -30.87 -11.22
CA GLY A 18 -18.77 -30.70 -12.56
C GLY A 18 -19.55 -29.41 -12.82
N GLY A 19 -19.11 -28.62 -13.82
CA GLY A 19 -19.94 -27.56 -14.41
C GLY A 19 -19.19 -26.45 -15.18
N SER A 20 -19.11 -26.64 -16.50
CA SER A 20 -18.90 -25.69 -17.62
C SER A 20 -18.57 -24.20 -17.36
N GLY A 21 -17.59 -23.72 -18.12
CA GLY A 21 -17.13 -22.33 -18.17
C GLY A 21 -18.21 -21.26 -18.34
N ARG A 22 -18.27 -20.38 -17.35
CA ARG A 22 -18.63 -18.96 -17.45
C ARG A 22 -17.53 -18.23 -16.71
N GLY A 23 -17.00 -17.14 -17.26
CA GLY A 23 -15.98 -16.33 -16.60
C GLY A 23 -16.42 -16.00 -15.18
N ARG A 24 -15.71 -16.55 -14.18
CA ARG A 24 -15.99 -16.24 -12.77
C ARG A 24 -15.69 -14.75 -12.60
N GLN A 25 -16.73 -13.92 -12.56
CA GLN A 25 -16.60 -12.58 -11.99
C GLN A 25 -15.98 -12.79 -10.60
N ARG A 26 -14.82 -12.15 -10.34
CA ARG A 26 -14.20 -12.22 -9.02
C ARG A 26 -15.22 -11.71 -8.01
N GLU A 27 -15.44 -12.47 -6.94
CA GLU A 27 -16.32 -12.06 -5.85
C GLU A 27 -15.77 -10.77 -5.23
N VAL A 28 -16.65 -9.80 -4.98
CA VAL A 28 -16.27 -8.55 -4.35
C VAL A 28 -15.95 -8.83 -2.89
N LEU A 29 -14.74 -8.48 -2.47
CA LEU A 29 -14.27 -8.71 -1.10
C LEU A 29 -15.03 -7.82 -0.10
N THR A 30 -15.30 -8.39 1.06
CA THR A 30 -15.75 -7.65 2.25
C THR A 30 -14.57 -7.00 2.99
N LEU A 31 -14.84 -5.99 3.83
CA LEU A 31 -13.82 -5.40 4.71
C LEU A 31 -13.20 -6.44 5.66
N THR A 32 -13.99 -7.42 6.13
CA THR A 32 -13.49 -8.53 6.94
C THR A 32 -12.45 -9.38 6.20
N GLN A 33 -12.72 -9.72 4.94
CA GLN A 33 -11.76 -10.46 4.12
C GLN A 33 -10.52 -9.63 3.81
N LEU A 34 -10.65 -8.31 3.65
CA LEU A 34 -9.51 -7.40 3.43
C LEU A 34 -8.51 -7.39 4.61
N CYS A 35 -8.96 -7.78 5.80
CA CYS A 35 -8.17 -7.83 7.03
C CYS A 35 -7.56 -9.21 7.33
N SER A 36 -7.75 -10.22 6.48
CA SER A 36 -7.26 -11.59 6.74
C SER A 36 -5.75 -11.77 6.54
N GLY A 37 -5.02 -10.73 6.13
CA GLY A 37 -3.63 -10.83 5.72
C GLY A 37 -3.49 -11.16 4.24
N LEU A 38 -2.30 -11.58 3.82
CA LEU A 38 -2.01 -11.86 2.40
C LEU A 38 -2.87 -13.04 1.89
N PRO A 39 -3.63 -12.86 0.79
CA PRO A 39 -4.42 -13.95 0.21
C PRO A 39 -3.49 -14.86 -0.59
N ILE A 40 -2.92 -15.88 0.06
CA ILE A 40 -1.99 -16.84 -0.57
C ILE A 40 -2.53 -18.26 -0.62
N ASP A 41 -3.66 -18.53 0.05
CA ASP A 41 -4.33 -19.83 0.05
C ASP A 41 -5.87 -19.65 0.01
N PRO A 42 -6.51 -19.74 -1.18
CA PRO A 42 -5.89 -19.87 -2.49
C PRO A 42 -5.24 -18.55 -2.94
N MET A 43 -4.15 -18.64 -3.69
CA MET A 43 -3.54 -17.47 -4.33
C MET A 43 -4.48 -16.89 -5.40
N PRO A 44 -4.69 -15.56 -5.47
CA PRO A 44 -5.45 -14.93 -6.54
C PRO A 44 -4.94 -15.37 -7.91
N PRO A 45 -5.79 -15.43 -8.94
CA PRO A 45 -5.31 -15.72 -10.29
C PRO A 45 -4.30 -14.65 -10.71
N ALA A 46 -3.34 -15.05 -11.54
CA ALA A 46 -2.34 -14.15 -12.09
C ALA A 46 -3.01 -12.89 -12.68
N PRO A 47 -2.37 -11.72 -12.56
CA PRO A 47 -2.93 -10.47 -13.06
C PRO A 47 -3.10 -10.55 -14.59
N SER A 48 -4.08 -9.82 -15.12
CA SER A 48 -4.16 -9.60 -16.57
C SER A 48 -2.87 -8.96 -17.06
N GLN A 49 -2.47 -9.28 -18.29
CA GLN A 49 -1.30 -8.63 -18.90
C GLN A 49 -1.56 -7.15 -19.17
N GLU A 50 -2.83 -6.77 -19.35
CA GLU A 50 -3.27 -5.41 -19.55
C GLU A 50 -3.79 -4.80 -18.24
N LEU A 51 -3.35 -3.58 -17.96
CA LEU A 51 -3.86 -2.75 -16.87
C LEU A 51 -5.26 -2.22 -17.20
N ASP A 52 -6.02 -1.77 -16.20
CA ASP A 52 -7.39 -1.28 -16.40
C ASP A 52 -7.38 0.00 -17.23
N PRO A 53 -7.90 0.00 -18.47
CA PRO A 53 -7.86 1.18 -19.34
C PRO A 53 -8.72 2.34 -18.84
N ASN A 54 -9.62 2.09 -17.88
CA ASN A 54 -10.49 3.13 -17.31
C ASN A 54 -9.82 3.91 -16.17
N LEU A 55 -8.65 3.47 -15.71
CA LEU A 55 -7.90 4.14 -14.66
C LEU A 55 -6.60 4.74 -15.20
N PRO A 56 -6.20 5.92 -14.69
CA PRO A 56 -4.87 6.44 -14.97
C PRO A 56 -3.83 5.53 -14.31
N HIS A 57 -2.75 5.27 -15.05
CA HIS A 57 -1.61 4.48 -14.59
C HIS A 57 -0.34 5.32 -14.53
N ALA A 58 0.49 5.04 -13.53
CA ALA A 58 1.75 5.74 -13.35
C ALA A 58 2.70 5.49 -14.55
N PRO A 59 3.54 6.46 -14.93
CA PRO A 59 4.57 6.23 -15.92
C PRO A 59 5.56 5.17 -15.42
N VAL A 60 6.16 4.44 -16.36
CA VAL A 60 7.22 3.46 -16.09
C VAL A 60 8.33 4.12 -15.28
N ARG A 61 8.77 3.45 -14.21
CA ARG A 61 9.84 3.94 -13.34
C ARG A 61 11.19 3.64 -13.98
N SER A 62 12.11 4.59 -13.85
CA SER A 62 13.49 4.41 -14.28
C SER A 62 14.32 3.91 -13.10
N HIS A 63 15.22 2.96 -13.33
CA HIS A 63 16.26 2.57 -12.38
C HIS A 63 17.50 2.12 -13.14
N ASN A 64 18.67 2.12 -12.48
CA ASN A 64 19.94 1.65 -13.04
C ASN A 64 20.46 0.39 -12.34
N LEU A 65 19.56 -0.42 -11.77
CA LEU A 65 19.90 -1.66 -11.08
C LEU A 65 20.70 -2.63 -11.98
N SER A 66 21.89 -2.99 -11.50
CA SER A 66 22.68 -4.11 -12.03
C SER A 66 21.93 -5.44 -11.85
N ARG A 67 22.35 -6.49 -12.57
CA ARG A 67 21.74 -7.82 -12.44
C ARG A 67 21.69 -8.34 -11.00
N PRO A 68 22.78 -8.28 -10.18
CA PRO A 68 22.70 -8.65 -8.76
C PRO A 68 21.71 -7.81 -7.96
N GLN A 69 21.55 -6.53 -8.28
CA GLN A 69 20.56 -5.66 -7.62
C GLN A 69 19.12 -6.00 -8.04
N GLN A 70 18.89 -6.41 -9.30
CA GLN A 70 17.57 -6.91 -9.73
C GLN A 70 17.22 -8.22 -9.01
N GLU A 71 18.19 -9.14 -8.86
CA GLU A 71 18.02 -10.37 -8.07
C GLU A 71 17.74 -10.05 -6.58
N LEU A 72 18.38 -9.02 -6.03
CA LEU A 72 18.09 -8.50 -4.69
C LEU A 72 16.69 -7.88 -4.60
N ALA A 73 16.24 -7.12 -5.61
CA ALA A 73 14.88 -6.56 -5.66
C ALA A 73 13.82 -7.67 -5.62
N LEU A 74 14.04 -8.77 -6.36
CA LEU A 74 13.17 -9.94 -6.32
C LEU A 74 13.18 -10.61 -4.95
N THR A 75 14.36 -10.81 -4.36
CA THR A 75 14.49 -11.37 -3.01
C THR A 75 13.75 -10.50 -1.98
N ASN A 76 13.89 -9.18 -2.10
CA ASN A 76 13.20 -8.20 -1.26
C ASN A 76 11.68 -8.23 -1.44
N ALA A 77 11.17 -8.46 -2.65
CA ALA A 77 9.74 -8.62 -2.90
C ALA A 77 9.20 -9.96 -2.39
N LEU A 78 9.97 -11.04 -2.54
CA LEU A 78 9.55 -12.39 -2.13
C LEU A 78 9.54 -12.57 -0.61
N ARG A 79 10.20 -11.70 0.16
CA ARG A 79 10.22 -11.74 1.64
C ARG A 79 8.84 -11.71 2.30
N TYR A 80 7.83 -11.18 1.61
CA TYR A 80 6.46 -11.11 2.12
C TYR A 80 5.70 -12.44 1.99
N PHE A 81 6.22 -13.39 1.22
CA PHE A 81 5.52 -14.61 0.85
C PHE A 81 6.28 -15.85 1.34
N PRO A 82 5.60 -16.94 1.69
CA PRO A 82 6.26 -18.20 2.01
C PRO A 82 6.95 -18.78 0.76
N GLU A 83 7.98 -19.60 0.99
CA GLU A 83 8.79 -20.21 -0.08
C GLU A 83 7.96 -21.02 -1.09
N SER A 84 6.83 -21.60 -0.65
CA SER A 84 5.90 -22.33 -1.52
C SER A 84 5.34 -21.48 -2.67
N CYS A 85 5.23 -20.16 -2.48
CA CYS A 85 4.74 -19.23 -3.50
C CYS A 85 5.86 -18.72 -4.42
N HIS A 86 7.13 -18.87 -4.05
CA HIS A 86 8.24 -18.20 -4.75
C HIS A 86 8.42 -18.67 -6.18
N ARG A 87 8.19 -19.97 -6.46
CA ARG A 87 8.29 -20.53 -7.81
C ARG A 87 7.34 -19.84 -8.80
N GLU A 88 6.18 -19.41 -8.31
CA GLU A 88 5.16 -18.76 -9.13
C GLU A 88 5.35 -17.24 -9.18
N LEU A 89 5.63 -16.62 -8.03
CA LEU A 89 5.72 -15.16 -7.90
C LEU A 89 7.04 -14.58 -8.44
N ALA A 90 8.17 -15.29 -8.32
CA ALA A 90 9.46 -14.79 -8.78
C ALA A 90 9.49 -14.38 -10.26
N PRO A 91 9.05 -15.21 -11.23
CA PRO A 91 9.01 -14.80 -12.63
C PRO A 91 7.98 -13.69 -12.88
N GLU A 92 6.92 -13.58 -12.07
CA GLU A 92 5.93 -12.52 -12.17
C GLU A 92 6.51 -11.17 -11.74
N PHE A 93 7.16 -11.12 -10.58
CA PHE A 93 7.82 -9.93 -10.08
C PHE A 93 9.00 -9.50 -10.97
N ALA A 94 9.72 -10.46 -11.57
CA ALA A 94 10.76 -10.14 -12.56
C ALA A 94 10.18 -9.44 -13.79
N ARG A 95 9.00 -9.88 -14.27
CA ARG A 95 8.29 -9.20 -15.35
C ARG A 95 7.81 -7.82 -14.94
N GLU A 96 7.25 -7.66 -13.74
CA GLU A 96 6.82 -6.33 -13.28
C GLU A 96 7.99 -5.34 -13.19
N LEU A 97 9.11 -5.76 -12.61
CA LEU A 97 10.32 -4.94 -12.54
C LEU A 97 10.78 -4.52 -13.94
N HIS A 98 10.76 -5.44 -14.91
CA HIS A 98 11.14 -5.14 -16.28
C HIS A 98 10.17 -4.19 -17.00
N LEU A 99 8.86 -4.41 -16.87
CA LEU A 99 7.82 -3.67 -17.61
C LEU A 99 7.53 -2.30 -17.01
N TYR A 100 7.55 -2.20 -15.68
CA TYR A 100 7.10 -1.02 -14.95
C TYR A 100 8.21 -0.32 -14.17
N GLY A 101 9.41 -0.91 -14.12
CA GLY A 101 10.54 -0.40 -13.34
C GLY A 101 10.35 -0.56 -11.82
N HIS A 102 9.32 -1.29 -11.39
CA HIS A 102 9.01 -1.52 -10.00
C HIS A 102 8.12 -2.76 -9.82
N ILE A 103 8.17 -3.38 -8.64
CA ILE A 103 7.37 -4.56 -8.28
C ILE A 103 6.19 -4.09 -7.43
N TYR A 104 5.05 -3.84 -8.07
CA TYR A 104 3.81 -3.39 -7.42
C TYR A 104 3.03 -4.55 -6.81
N MET A 105 3.23 -5.77 -7.32
CA MET A 105 2.52 -6.99 -6.97
C MET A 105 1.03 -6.90 -7.38
N TYR A 106 0.76 -6.54 -8.63
CA TYR A 106 -0.59 -6.25 -9.15
C TYR A 106 -1.59 -7.40 -8.94
N ARG A 107 -1.10 -8.63 -8.88
CA ARG A 107 -1.89 -9.82 -8.51
C ARG A 107 -2.73 -9.63 -7.25
N PHE A 108 -2.18 -8.88 -6.30
CA PHE A 108 -2.74 -8.66 -4.98
C PHE A 108 -3.55 -7.37 -4.88
N ILE A 109 -3.91 -6.72 -5.99
CA ILE A 109 -4.95 -5.67 -5.94
C ILE A 109 -6.25 -6.31 -5.42
N PRO A 110 -6.80 -5.83 -4.29
CA PRO A 110 -8.04 -6.37 -3.74
C PRO A 110 -9.20 -6.05 -4.67
N ASN A 111 -10.04 -7.05 -4.94
CA ASN A 111 -11.29 -6.84 -5.65
C ASN A 111 -12.37 -6.25 -4.72
N ILE A 112 -12.16 -5.02 -4.26
CA ILE A 112 -13.10 -4.26 -3.43
C ILE A 112 -13.30 -2.88 -4.05
N ASN A 113 -14.44 -2.26 -3.81
CA ASN A 113 -14.61 -0.84 -4.12
C ASN A 113 -13.69 -0.02 -3.21
N MET A 114 -12.53 0.40 -3.73
CA MET A 114 -11.54 1.15 -2.96
C MET A 114 -12.08 2.54 -2.65
N ARG A 115 -12.52 2.74 -1.41
CA ARG A 115 -13.03 4.01 -0.87
C ARG A 115 -12.98 4.01 0.65
N ALA A 116 -13.14 5.17 1.25
CA ALA A 116 -13.44 5.26 2.67
C ALA A 116 -14.85 4.69 2.98
N TYR A 117 -14.94 3.88 4.04
CA TYR A 117 -16.20 3.34 4.60
C TYR A 117 -16.45 3.95 5.99
N PRO A 118 -17.68 3.94 6.53
CA PRO A 118 -17.93 4.29 7.93
C PRO A 118 -16.97 3.55 8.87
N VAL A 119 -16.45 4.25 9.88
CA VAL A 119 -15.40 3.73 10.78
C VAL A 119 -15.87 2.44 11.49
N GLU A 120 -17.16 2.35 11.76
CA GLU A 120 -17.83 1.23 12.42
C GLU A 120 -17.92 -0.04 11.56
N GLU A 121 -17.71 0.06 10.24
CA GLU A 121 -17.72 -1.10 9.34
C GLU A 121 -16.37 -1.83 9.29
N TYR A 122 -15.29 -1.19 9.74
CA TYR A 122 -13.97 -1.83 9.78
C TYR A 122 -13.89 -2.81 10.96
N PRO A 123 -13.43 -4.05 10.73
CA PRO A 123 -13.38 -5.11 11.74
C PRO A 123 -12.15 -4.95 12.67
N CYS A 124 -11.93 -3.75 13.19
CA CYS A 124 -10.79 -3.45 14.04
C CYS A 124 -11.14 -3.59 15.52
N VAL A 125 -10.17 -4.08 16.30
CA VAL A 125 -10.26 -4.05 17.77
C VAL A 125 -10.19 -2.61 18.31
N SER A 126 -9.35 -1.76 17.71
CA SER A 126 -9.19 -0.34 18.07
C SER A 126 -9.97 0.57 17.12
N LYS A 127 -10.76 1.51 17.66
CA LYS A 127 -11.44 2.54 16.86
C LYS A 127 -10.45 3.46 16.15
N SER A 128 -9.32 3.77 16.80
CA SER A 128 -8.25 4.56 16.21
C SER A 128 -7.62 3.84 15.01
N ALA A 129 -7.46 2.52 15.09
CA ALA A 129 -6.97 1.73 13.95
C ALA A 129 -7.98 1.68 12.79
N ALA A 130 -9.28 1.56 13.08
CA ALA A 130 -10.34 1.70 12.07
C ALA A 130 -10.31 3.06 11.37
N ALA A 131 -10.11 4.15 12.12
CA ALA A 131 -9.97 5.48 11.53
C ALA A 131 -8.73 5.59 10.61
N VAL A 132 -7.61 4.95 10.97
CA VAL A 132 -6.43 4.88 10.08
C VAL A 132 -6.76 4.11 8.80
N MET A 133 -7.44 2.96 8.89
CA MET A 133 -7.86 2.21 7.69
C MET A 133 -8.75 3.04 6.78
N HIS A 134 -9.72 3.75 7.34
CA HIS A 134 -10.58 4.68 6.61
C HIS A 134 -9.73 5.65 5.77
N MET A 135 -8.73 6.26 6.39
CA MET A 135 -7.90 7.23 5.69
C MET A 135 -6.98 6.61 4.63
N ILE A 136 -6.45 5.40 4.89
CA ILE A 136 -5.67 4.63 3.89
C ILE A 136 -6.54 4.36 2.66
N MET A 137 -7.76 3.86 2.87
CA MET A 137 -8.66 3.54 1.75
C MET A 137 -9.10 4.79 0.99
N ASN A 138 -9.30 5.92 1.68
CA ASN A 138 -9.55 7.21 1.03
C ASN A 138 -8.37 7.65 0.14
N ASN A 139 -7.13 7.52 0.63
CA ASN A 139 -5.94 7.89 -0.15
C ASN A 139 -5.74 7.05 -1.42
N LEU A 140 -6.36 5.87 -1.50
CA LEU A 140 -6.33 4.95 -2.64
C LEU A 140 -7.62 4.93 -3.46
N ASP A 141 -8.63 5.72 -3.07
CA ASP A 141 -9.89 5.82 -3.80
C ASP A 141 -9.63 6.34 -5.23
N PRO A 142 -10.10 5.68 -6.30
CA PRO A 142 -9.90 6.14 -7.68
C PRO A 142 -10.41 7.55 -7.98
N ARG A 143 -11.29 8.11 -7.15
CA ARG A 143 -11.78 9.49 -7.25
C ARG A 143 -10.84 10.51 -6.58
N VAL A 144 -9.87 10.02 -5.79
CA VAL A 144 -8.94 10.82 -4.99
C VAL A 144 -7.50 10.63 -5.45
N ALA A 145 -7.08 9.39 -5.67
CA ALA A 145 -5.72 9.01 -6.02
C ALA A 145 -5.41 9.28 -7.49
N GLN A 146 -4.20 9.76 -7.77
CA GLN A 146 -3.72 10.03 -9.11
C GLN A 146 -3.46 8.73 -9.91
N PHE A 147 -2.84 7.72 -9.30
CA PHE A 147 -2.62 6.40 -9.89
C PHE A 147 -2.92 5.32 -8.85
N PRO A 148 -4.20 4.93 -8.66
CA PRO A 148 -4.63 4.09 -7.55
C PRO A 148 -4.01 2.68 -7.57
N HIS A 149 -3.84 2.08 -8.75
CA HIS A 149 -3.25 0.74 -8.87
C HIS A 149 -1.75 0.69 -8.58
N GLU A 150 -1.04 1.82 -8.76
CA GLU A 150 0.37 1.98 -8.38
C GLU A 150 0.55 2.62 -7.00
N LEU A 151 -0.55 2.69 -6.22
CA LEU A 151 -0.60 3.20 -4.86
C LEU A 151 -0.15 4.67 -4.73
N VAL A 152 -0.25 5.47 -5.81
CA VAL A 152 0.14 6.88 -5.86
C VAL A 152 -1.09 7.76 -5.63
N THR A 153 -1.07 8.55 -4.56
CA THR A 153 -2.16 9.50 -4.29
C THR A 153 -2.01 10.79 -5.08
N TYR A 154 -0.81 11.41 -5.10
CA TYR A 154 -0.56 12.64 -5.87
C TYR A 154 0.93 12.91 -6.07
N GLY A 155 1.24 13.93 -6.88
CA GLY A 155 2.63 14.37 -7.12
C GLY A 155 3.44 13.44 -8.01
N GLY A 156 2.78 12.55 -8.77
CA GLY A 156 3.40 11.63 -9.73
C GLY A 156 4.07 10.39 -9.12
N ASN A 157 4.59 10.47 -7.90
CA ASN A 157 5.20 9.35 -7.18
C ASN A 157 4.94 9.35 -5.66
N GLY A 158 4.10 10.25 -5.14
CA GLY A 158 3.70 10.29 -3.74
C GLY A 158 2.80 9.10 -3.38
N GLN A 159 3.37 8.11 -2.70
CA GLN A 159 2.76 6.80 -2.49
C GLN A 159 2.23 6.56 -1.07
N VAL A 160 1.20 5.72 -1.00
CA VAL A 160 0.63 5.19 0.24
C VAL A 160 1.45 3.98 0.73
N PHE A 161 1.80 3.07 -0.17
CA PHE A 161 2.66 1.92 0.04
C PHE A 161 3.50 1.67 -1.21
N SER A 162 4.62 0.96 -1.06
CA SER A 162 5.47 0.60 -2.19
C SER A 162 4.87 -0.53 -3.04
N ASN A 163 4.08 -1.43 -2.44
CA ASN A 163 3.44 -2.55 -3.15
C ASN A 163 2.18 -3.03 -2.42
N TRP A 164 1.38 -3.85 -3.09
CA TRP A 164 0.12 -4.35 -2.56
C TRP A 164 0.29 -5.32 -1.38
N ALA A 165 1.41 -6.04 -1.25
CA ALA A 165 1.60 -6.89 -0.07
C ALA A 165 1.67 -6.08 1.23
N GLN A 166 2.32 -4.91 1.19
CA GLN A 166 2.36 -3.98 2.32
C GLN A 166 0.96 -3.50 2.71
N PHE A 167 0.11 -3.17 1.74
CA PHE A 167 -1.28 -2.80 1.97
C PHE A 167 -2.02 -3.89 2.76
N TRP A 168 -1.99 -5.14 2.30
CA TRP A 168 -2.66 -6.26 2.96
C TRP A 168 -2.18 -6.48 4.40
N LEU A 169 -0.86 -6.45 4.61
CA LEU A 169 -0.28 -6.67 5.92
C LEU A 169 -0.60 -5.53 6.89
N VAL A 170 -0.58 -4.28 6.42
CA VAL A 170 -0.94 -3.11 7.25
C VAL A 170 -2.40 -3.19 7.67
N LEU A 171 -3.32 -3.51 6.76
CA LEU A 171 -4.72 -3.68 7.10
C LEU A 171 -4.94 -4.86 8.07
N HIS A 172 -4.22 -5.96 7.88
CA HIS A 172 -4.24 -7.06 8.85
C HIS A 172 -3.78 -6.62 10.25
N TYR A 173 -2.64 -5.93 10.37
CA TYR A 173 -2.15 -5.46 11.66
C TYR A 173 -3.06 -4.43 12.31
N LEU A 174 -3.60 -3.48 11.54
CA LEU A 174 -4.56 -2.50 12.05
C LEU A 174 -5.85 -3.18 12.55
N SER A 175 -6.29 -4.28 11.93
CA SER A 175 -7.51 -4.98 12.36
C SER A 175 -7.34 -5.70 13.70
N THR A 176 -6.14 -6.22 13.95
CA THR A 176 -5.84 -7.07 15.11
C THR A 176 -5.20 -6.33 16.28
N MET A 177 -4.64 -5.14 16.05
CA MET A 177 -3.92 -4.40 17.09
C MET A 177 -4.83 -3.92 18.21
N SER A 178 -4.30 -3.98 19.43
CA SER A 178 -4.92 -3.39 20.61
C SER A 178 -4.56 -1.91 20.79
N GLU A 179 -5.25 -1.24 21.72
CA GLU A 179 -4.89 0.12 22.16
C GLU A 179 -3.53 0.19 22.90
N GLN A 180 -2.91 -0.95 23.24
CA GLN A 180 -1.62 -1.01 23.93
C GLN A 180 -0.48 -1.33 22.96
N GLN A 181 -0.70 -1.15 21.66
CA GLN A 181 0.32 -1.39 20.63
C GLN A 181 0.46 -0.19 19.70
N THR A 182 1.64 -0.13 19.07
CA THR A 182 1.97 0.79 17.99
C THR A 182 2.46 -0.02 16.80
N LEU A 183 1.86 0.21 15.63
CA LEU A 183 2.35 -0.30 14.36
C LEU A 183 3.47 0.63 13.86
N VAL A 184 4.61 0.06 13.48
CA VAL A 184 5.75 0.82 12.96
C VAL A 184 5.93 0.53 11.47
N LEU A 185 5.91 1.60 10.65
CA LEU A 185 6.06 1.52 9.20
C LEU A 185 7.39 2.13 8.74
N TYR A 186 8.13 1.33 7.97
CA TYR A 186 9.39 1.68 7.33
C TYR A 186 9.16 1.87 5.83
N SER A 187 8.89 3.11 5.42
CA SER A 187 8.60 3.47 4.03
C SER A 187 7.58 2.51 3.38
N GLY A 188 6.44 2.34 4.06
CA GLY A 188 5.36 1.45 3.65
C GLY A 188 5.49 0.03 4.18
N HIS A 189 6.70 -0.48 4.46
CA HIS A 189 6.89 -1.81 5.02
C HIS A 189 6.39 -1.87 6.47
N PRO A 190 5.42 -2.74 6.81
CA PRO A 190 5.01 -2.92 8.19
C PRO A 190 6.03 -3.77 8.95
N LEU A 191 6.89 -3.13 9.73
CA LEU A 191 7.89 -3.82 10.53
C LEU A 191 7.22 -4.72 11.59
N GLY A 192 6.10 -4.27 12.15
CA GLY A 192 5.28 -5.05 13.07
C GLY A 192 4.61 -4.20 14.15
N LEU A 193 3.88 -4.90 15.02
CA LEU A 193 3.23 -4.35 16.20
C LEU A 193 4.16 -4.46 17.41
N PHE A 194 4.39 -3.33 18.08
CA PHE A 194 5.22 -3.25 19.29
C PHE A 194 4.38 -2.83 20.50
N PRO A 195 4.65 -3.37 21.70
CA PRO A 195 4.00 -2.90 22.91
C PRO A 195 4.22 -1.41 23.15
N SER A 196 3.16 -0.71 23.55
CA SER A 196 3.14 0.72 23.86
C SER A 196 2.16 0.98 25.00
N HIS A 197 1.52 2.16 25.04
CA HIS A 197 0.41 2.46 25.95
C HIS A 197 -0.76 3.13 25.22
N SER A 198 -1.93 3.23 25.86
CA SER A 198 -3.16 3.81 25.26
C SER A 198 -2.98 5.22 24.71
N LEU A 199 -2.20 6.07 25.40
CA LEU A 199 -1.90 7.44 24.96
C LEU A 199 -0.82 7.54 23.86
N ALA A 200 -0.17 6.44 23.50
CA ALA A 200 0.84 6.44 22.43
C ALA A 200 0.16 6.49 21.06
N PRO A 201 0.86 6.94 20.00
CA PRO A 201 0.36 6.81 18.64
C PRO A 201 0.08 5.34 18.29
N ARG A 202 -1.03 5.08 17.60
CA ARG A 202 -1.28 3.73 17.03
C ARG A 202 -0.35 3.42 15.86
N LEU A 203 0.21 4.45 15.23
CA LEU A 203 1.02 4.33 14.03
C LEU A 203 2.23 5.29 14.10
N ILE A 204 3.42 4.77 13.81
CA ILE A 204 4.63 5.56 13.54
C ILE A 204 5.04 5.29 12.10
N ILE A 205 5.12 6.35 11.30
CA ILE A 205 5.41 6.26 9.88
C ILE A 205 6.70 7.01 9.56
N THR A 206 7.60 6.35 8.85
CA THR A 206 8.74 6.99 8.18
C THR A 206 8.63 6.73 6.70
N ASN A 207 8.87 7.75 5.86
CA ASN A 207 8.82 7.62 4.40
C ASN A 207 10.05 8.32 3.80
N GLY A 208 10.85 7.59 3.03
CA GLY A 208 11.98 8.21 2.32
C GLY A 208 13.12 8.66 3.24
N MET A 209 13.20 8.15 4.47
CA MET A 209 14.29 8.48 5.39
C MET A 209 15.58 7.80 4.93
N VAL A 210 16.57 8.61 4.56
CA VAL A 210 17.85 8.14 4.02
C VAL A 210 18.98 8.95 4.66
N ILE A 211 20.17 8.35 4.78
CA ILE A 211 21.39 9.07 5.15
C ILE A 211 21.63 10.20 4.13
N PRO A 212 21.89 11.46 4.55
CA PRO A 212 21.90 12.61 3.64
C PRO A 212 22.76 12.45 2.37
N ASN A 213 23.95 11.83 2.48
CA ASN A 213 24.85 11.60 1.36
C ASN A 213 24.28 10.69 0.26
N TYR A 214 23.19 9.96 0.56
CA TYR A 214 22.54 9.01 -0.34
C TYR A 214 21.10 9.44 -0.71
N SER A 215 20.74 10.69 -0.43
CA SER A 215 19.38 11.23 -0.62
C SER A 215 19.21 11.93 -1.99
N THR A 216 19.89 11.46 -3.04
CA THR A 216 19.70 11.97 -4.40
C THR A 216 18.52 11.28 -5.09
N LYS A 217 18.01 11.90 -6.17
CA LYS A 217 16.91 11.32 -6.95
C LYS A 217 17.27 9.96 -7.56
N ASP A 218 18.44 9.84 -8.17
CA ASP A 218 18.85 8.58 -8.83
C ASP A 218 18.97 7.43 -7.83
N MET A 219 19.49 7.73 -6.63
CA MET A 219 19.57 6.73 -5.56
C MET A 219 18.20 6.38 -5.01
N TYR A 220 17.28 7.34 -4.91
CA TYR A 220 15.89 7.07 -4.57
C TYR A 220 15.23 6.13 -5.59
N ASP A 221 15.43 6.38 -6.89
CA ASP A 221 14.84 5.57 -7.96
C ASP A 221 15.32 4.10 -7.87
N ASP A 222 16.63 3.88 -7.63
CA ASP A 222 17.19 2.55 -7.40
C ASP A 222 16.67 1.91 -6.10
N MET A 223 16.63 2.66 -4.99
CA MET A 223 16.12 2.17 -3.70
C MET A 223 14.61 1.84 -3.75
N PHE A 224 13.85 2.60 -4.54
CA PHE A 224 12.44 2.35 -4.75
C PHE A 224 12.24 1.02 -5.49
N ALA A 225 12.94 0.83 -6.61
CA ALA A 225 12.91 -0.42 -7.37
C ALA A 225 13.41 -1.64 -6.56
N LEU A 226 14.37 -1.44 -5.65
CA LEU A 226 14.84 -2.45 -4.69
C LEU A 226 13.80 -2.79 -3.61
N GLY A 227 12.73 -2.00 -3.45
CA GLY A 227 11.70 -2.19 -2.42
C GLY A 227 12.19 -1.88 -1.01
N VAL A 228 13.12 -0.92 -0.86
CA VAL A 228 13.69 -0.50 0.43
C VAL A 228 13.28 0.91 0.86
N THR A 229 12.66 1.70 -0.01
CA THR A 229 12.11 3.01 0.32
C THR A 229 10.88 3.34 -0.52
N MET A 230 10.18 4.42 -0.18
CA MET A 230 9.14 5.03 -0.99
C MET A 230 9.06 6.53 -0.70
N TYR A 231 8.58 7.32 -1.67
CA TYR A 231 8.34 8.74 -1.46
C TYR A 231 6.89 8.94 -1.02
N GLY A 232 6.70 9.37 0.23
CA GLY A 232 5.36 9.54 0.81
C GLY A 232 4.72 10.91 0.57
N GLN A 233 5.39 11.84 -0.13
CA GLN A 233 4.98 13.25 -0.15
C GLN A 233 4.72 13.75 1.30
N MET A 234 3.72 14.60 1.50
CA MET A 234 3.25 15.05 2.81
C MET A 234 2.09 14.16 3.29
N THR A 235 0.99 14.10 2.53
CA THR A 235 -0.26 13.46 2.98
C THR A 235 -0.57 12.13 2.29
N ALA A 236 0.19 11.75 1.26
CA ALA A 236 0.03 10.46 0.58
C ALA A 236 0.47 9.29 1.48
N GLY A 237 1.72 9.33 1.95
CA GLY A 237 2.31 8.32 2.81
C GLY A 237 2.00 8.50 4.30
N SER A 238 1.30 9.56 4.69
CA SER A 238 0.81 9.77 6.06
C SER A 238 -0.70 9.58 6.20
N TYR A 239 -1.36 9.12 5.13
CA TYR A 239 -2.77 8.71 5.12
C TYR A 239 -3.70 9.84 5.55
N CYS A 240 -3.58 11.02 4.93
CA CYS A 240 -4.48 12.14 5.24
C CYS A 240 -4.75 13.07 4.06
N TYR A 241 -4.66 12.59 2.82
CA TYR A 241 -4.97 13.41 1.65
C TYR A 241 -6.48 13.48 1.42
N ILE A 242 -7.03 14.68 1.23
CA ILE A 242 -8.47 14.91 1.15
C ILE A 242 -8.89 15.58 -0.18
N GLY A 243 -8.12 15.33 -1.23
CA GLY A 243 -8.34 15.92 -2.54
C GLY A 243 -7.82 17.36 -2.70
N PRO A 244 -8.25 18.07 -3.75
CA PRO A 244 -7.68 19.36 -4.15
C PRO A 244 -8.11 20.53 -3.25
N GLN A 245 -9.06 20.34 -2.34
CA GLN A 245 -9.54 21.43 -1.47
C GLN A 245 -8.43 22.10 -0.65
N GLY A 246 -7.39 21.34 -0.26
CA GLY A 246 -6.25 21.88 0.48
C GLY A 246 -5.46 22.92 -0.32
N ILE A 247 -5.18 22.66 -1.60
CA ILE A 247 -4.47 23.60 -2.46
C ILE A 247 -5.36 24.81 -2.80
N VAL A 248 -6.66 24.59 -3.05
CA VAL A 248 -7.62 25.68 -3.30
C VAL A 248 -7.66 26.65 -2.13
N HIS A 249 -7.76 26.15 -0.90
CA HIS A 249 -7.74 26.98 0.31
C HIS A 249 -6.40 27.72 0.48
N GLY A 250 -5.26 27.02 0.31
CA GLY A 250 -3.94 27.63 0.43
C GLY A 250 -3.68 28.76 -0.58
N THR A 251 -4.06 28.56 -1.84
CA THR A 251 -3.96 29.61 -2.88
C THR A 251 -4.87 30.79 -2.56
N THR A 252 -6.08 30.53 -2.04
CA THR A 252 -7.02 31.59 -1.63
C THR A 252 -6.42 32.47 -0.53
N VAL A 253 -5.92 31.87 0.54
CA VAL A 253 -5.27 32.60 1.65
C VAL A 253 -4.05 33.39 1.16
N SER A 254 -3.23 32.80 0.29
CA SER A 254 -2.04 33.46 -0.27
C SER A 254 -2.41 34.68 -1.10
N THR A 255 -3.43 34.57 -1.96
CA THR A 255 -3.92 35.68 -2.77
C THR A 255 -4.52 36.80 -1.92
N ILE A 256 -5.31 36.47 -0.89
CA ILE A 256 -5.85 37.46 0.06
C ILE A 256 -4.71 38.18 0.77
N HIS A 257 -3.72 37.43 1.28
CA HIS A 257 -2.56 38.02 1.95
C HIS A 257 -1.78 38.96 1.03
N LEU A 258 -1.54 38.53 -0.22
CA LEU A 258 -0.87 39.37 -1.22
C LEU A 258 -1.64 40.66 -1.50
N ALA A 259 -2.96 40.55 -1.66
CA ALA A 259 -3.84 41.70 -1.87
C ALA A 259 -3.78 42.68 -0.68
N THR A 260 -3.82 42.16 0.55
CA THR A 260 -3.75 42.97 1.78
C THR A 260 -2.39 43.66 1.93
N VAL A 261 -1.28 42.94 1.73
CA VAL A 261 0.07 43.47 1.94
C VAL A 261 0.49 44.44 0.82
N ARG A 262 0.08 44.20 -0.43
CA ARG A 262 0.50 45.04 -1.58
C ARG A 262 -0.48 46.16 -1.93
N SER A 263 -1.77 46.03 -1.64
CA SER A 263 -2.79 46.98 -2.11
C SER A 263 -3.24 48.00 -1.05
N PHE A 264 -2.99 47.77 0.24
CA PHE A 264 -3.36 48.69 1.33
C PHE A 264 -2.17 49.48 1.93
N LYS A 265 -1.03 49.52 1.21
CA LYS A 265 0.10 50.43 1.51
C LYS A 265 0.19 51.61 0.53
N LYS A 266 -0.95 52.09 0.01
CA LYS A 266 -1.06 53.36 -0.70
C LYS A 266 -2.11 54.22 -0.01
#